data_AF-A0A1R1D9F8-F1
#
_entry.id   AF-A0A1R1D9F8-F1
#
_cell.length_a   1.000
_cell.length_b   1.000
_cell.length_c   1.000
_cell.angle_alpha   90.00
_cell.angle_beta   90.00
_cell.angle_gamma   90.00
#
_symmetry.space_group_name_H-M   'P 1'
#
loop_
_entity.id
_entity.type
_entity.pdbx_description
1 polymer ?
#
loop_
_entity_poly.entity_id
_entity_poly.type
_entity_poly.pdbx_seq_one_letter_code
_entity_poly.pdbx_strand_id
1 'polypeptide(L)'
;MVKNKISLILLIILLLVLIDSVIYLTGNVGIINNTYRAIAGAPALKINGDRMSYNGKVRLQSNQLEEYRLSDSNMKLFKANDTPEIPPWIYLKEEGEVYFRYKFPKVPWKL
;
A
#
# COMPACT_ATOMS: atom_id res chain seq x y z
N MET A 1 -5.52 -41.17 -9.78
CA MET A 1 -4.25 -40.50 -9.37
C MET A 1 -4.14 -39.06 -9.88
N VAL A 2 -4.38 -38.76 -11.16
CA VAL A 2 -4.27 -37.39 -11.72
C VAL A 2 -5.31 -36.41 -11.15
N LYS A 3 -6.58 -36.83 -10.98
CA LYS A 3 -7.64 -35.99 -10.36
C LYS A 3 -7.27 -35.49 -8.96
N ASN A 4 -6.64 -36.34 -8.15
CA ASN A 4 -6.22 -35.99 -6.78
C ASN A 4 -5.10 -34.94 -6.80
N LYS A 5 -4.20 -34.98 -7.80
CA LYS A 5 -3.14 -33.98 -7.98
C LYS A 5 -3.71 -32.62 -8.39
N ILE A 6 -4.68 -32.60 -9.31
CA ILE A 6 -5.36 -31.35 -9.73
C ILE A 6 -6.12 -30.74 -8.55
N SER A 7 -6.87 -31.54 -7.80
CA SER A 7 -7.59 -31.08 -6.61
C SER A 7 -6.65 -30.49 -5.56
N LEU A 8 -5.47 -31.10 -5.35
CA LEU A 8 -4.46 -30.59 -4.43
C LEU A 8 -3.89 -29.25 -4.91
N ILE A 9 -3.59 -29.11 -6.20
CA ILE A 9 -3.09 -27.86 -6.79
C ILE A 9 -4.13 -26.74 -6.61
N LEU A 10 -5.39 -27.01 -6.92
CA LEU A 10 -6.47 -26.03 -6.74
C LEU A 10 -6.64 -25.62 -5.27
N LEU A 11 -6.55 -26.58 -4.34
CA LEU A 11 -6.59 -26.28 -2.90
C LEU A 11 -5.43 -25.38 -2.48
N ILE A 12 -4.21 -25.63 -2.96
CA ILE A 12 -3.04 -24.80 -2.67
C ILE A 12 -3.24 -23.38 -3.22
N ILE A 13 -3.72 -23.25 -4.47
CA ILE A 13 -4.00 -21.94 -5.06
C ILE A 13 -5.04 -21.18 -4.23
N LEU A 14 -6.13 -21.84 -3.82
CA LEU A 14 -7.16 -21.24 -2.98
C LEU A 14 -6.59 -20.75 -1.64
N LEU A 15 -5.77 -21.56 -0.98
CA LEU A 15 -5.12 -21.17 0.28
C LEU A 15 -4.20 -19.96 0.10
N LEU A 16 -3.40 -19.92 -0.97
CA LEU A 16 -2.54 -18.76 -1.27
C LEU A 16 -3.35 -17.48 -1.50
N VAL A 17 -4.46 -17.58 -2.23
CA VAL A 17 -5.37 -16.44 -2.46
C VAL A 17 -5.99 -15.96 -1.14
N LEU A 18 -6.40 -16.88 -0.28
CA LEU A 18 -6.96 -16.54 1.04
C LEU A 18 -5.91 -15.86 1.93
N ILE A 19 -4.69 -16.37 1.97
CA ILE A 19 -3.58 -15.76 2.73
C ILE A 19 -3.33 -14.34 2.24
N ASP A 20 -3.19 -14.14 0.93
CA ASP A 20 -2.91 -12.80 0.39
C ASP A 20 -4.08 -11.84 0.59
N SER A 21 -5.32 -12.35 0.57
CA SER A 21 -6.51 -11.57 0.91
C SER A 21 -6.49 -11.09 2.36
N VAL A 22 -6.09 -11.94 3.32
CA VAL A 22 -5.92 -11.55 4.72
C VAL A 22 -4.80 -10.51 4.88
N ILE A 23 -3.67 -10.68 4.18
CA ILE A 23 -2.58 -9.69 4.15
C ILE A 23 -3.12 -8.33 3.65
N TYR A 24 -3.89 -8.33 2.56
CA TYR A 24 -4.47 -7.12 2.00
C TYR A 24 -5.47 -6.45 2.96
N LEU A 25 -6.40 -7.22 3.55
CA LEU A 25 -7.42 -6.71 4.47
C LEU A 25 -6.83 -6.16 5.78
N THR A 26 -5.73 -6.74 6.26
CA THR A 26 -4.99 -6.22 7.42
C THR A 26 -4.17 -4.96 7.10
N GLY A 27 -4.16 -4.52 5.84
CA GLY A 27 -3.44 -3.32 5.41
C GLY A 27 -1.95 -3.53 5.21
N ASN A 28 -1.51 -4.79 5.08
CA ASN A 28 -0.14 -5.17 4.75
C ASN A 28 0.07 -5.25 3.24
N VAL A 29 1.33 -5.41 2.82
CA VAL A 29 1.72 -5.36 1.40
C VAL A 29 1.93 -6.77 0.84
N GLY A 30 0.86 -7.34 0.30
CA GLY A 30 0.86 -8.62 -0.43
C GLY A 30 0.87 -8.46 -1.95
N ILE A 31 0.57 -9.53 -2.67
CA ILE A 31 0.46 -9.58 -4.14
C ILE A 31 -0.68 -8.67 -4.60
N ILE A 32 -1.86 -8.75 -4.00
CA ILE A 32 -3.02 -7.92 -4.34
C ILE A 32 -2.69 -6.44 -4.23
N ASN A 33 -2.04 -6.00 -3.14
CA ASN A 33 -1.68 -4.59 -2.97
C ASN A 33 -0.67 -4.13 -4.05
N ASN A 34 0.32 -4.98 -4.35
CA ASN A 34 1.32 -4.69 -5.37
C ASN A 34 0.73 -4.60 -6.77
N THR A 35 -0.19 -5.50 -7.11
CA THR A 35 -0.93 -5.51 -8.37
C THR A 35 -1.82 -4.28 -8.47
N TYR A 36 -2.60 -3.96 -7.43
CA TYR A 36 -3.45 -2.77 -7.40
C TYR A 36 -2.65 -1.48 -7.61
N ARG A 37 -1.50 -1.36 -6.94
CA ARG A 37 -0.54 -0.26 -7.11
C ARG A 37 -0.01 -0.17 -8.54
N ALA A 38 0.41 -1.31 -9.11
CA ALA A 38 1.00 -1.35 -10.45
C ALA A 38 -0.02 -0.96 -11.53
N ILE A 39 -1.25 -1.46 -11.44
CA ILE A 39 -2.35 -1.10 -12.35
C ILE A 39 -2.64 0.40 -12.27
N ALA A 40 -2.56 0.99 -11.07
CA ALA A 40 -2.78 2.42 -10.88
C ALA A 40 -1.62 3.32 -11.35
N GLY A 41 -0.51 2.75 -11.83
CA GLY A 41 0.71 3.49 -12.18
C GLY A 41 1.45 4.09 -10.98
N ALA A 42 1.09 3.68 -9.76
CA ALA A 42 1.66 4.25 -8.55
C ALA A 42 3.08 3.70 -8.30
N PRO A 43 4.09 4.54 -8.02
CA PRO A 43 5.45 4.06 -7.77
C PRO A 43 5.53 3.25 -6.48
N ALA A 44 6.54 2.37 -6.40
CA ALA A 44 6.80 1.62 -5.18
C ALA A 44 7.42 2.58 -4.15
N LEU A 45 6.76 2.73 -3.00
CA LEU A 45 7.20 3.65 -1.96
C LEU A 45 7.79 2.86 -0.77
N LYS A 46 8.98 3.28 -0.33
CA LYS A 46 9.64 2.79 0.87
C LYS A 46 10.02 3.95 1.80
N ILE A 47 9.82 3.75 3.10
CA ILE A 47 10.20 4.69 4.14
C ILE A 47 10.85 3.89 5.26
N ASN A 48 12.10 4.21 5.61
CA ASN A 48 12.85 3.51 6.66
C ASN A 48 12.97 1.99 6.40
N GLY A 49 13.07 1.58 5.14
CA GLY A 49 13.10 0.17 4.73
C GLY A 49 11.73 -0.51 4.60
N ASP A 50 10.68 0.07 5.18
CA ASP A 50 9.32 -0.49 5.12
C ASP A 50 8.64 -0.13 3.80
N ARG A 51 8.07 -1.15 3.15
CA ARG A 51 7.26 -0.97 1.95
C ARG A 51 5.88 -0.46 2.33
N MET A 52 5.50 0.68 1.76
CA MET A 52 4.23 1.33 2.06
C MET A 52 3.06 0.64 1.35
N SER A 53 1.91 0.54 2.04
CA SER A 53 0.68 -0.02 1.48
C SER A 53 -0.05 1.03 0.65
N TYR A 54 -0.24 0.74 -0.64
CA TYR A 54 -0.98 1.62 -1.54
C TYR A 54 -2.49 1.57 -1.29
N ASN A 55 -3.14 2.73 -1.20
CA ASN A 55 -4.56 2.88 -0.86
C ASN A 55 -5.28 3.86 -1.81
N GLY A 56 -4.96 3.77 -3.11
CA GLY A 56 -5.66 4.49 -4.17
C GLY A 56 -5.12 5.89 -4.46
N LYS A 57 -5.85 6.61 -5.31
CA LYS A 57 -5.61 8.02 -5.62
C LYS A 57 -6.63 8.90 -4.89
N VAL A 58 -6.22 10.10 -4.53
CA VAL A 58 -7.09 11.12 -3.94
C VAL A 58 -6.84 12.46 -4.62
N ARG A 59 -7.86 13.31 -4.64
CA ARG A 59 -7.71 14.72 -5.01
C ARG A 59 -7.65 15.55 -3.74
N LEU A 60 -6.57 16.30 -3.55
CA LEU A 60 -6.34 17.16 -2.41
C LEU A 60 -5.75 18.46 -2.91
N GLN A 61 -6.20 19.58 -2.37
CA GLN A 61 -5.63 20.88 -2.69
C GLN A 61 -4.25 21.01 -2.03
N SER A 62 -3.31 21.64 -2.73
CA SER A 62 -1.93 21.81 -2.27
C SER A 62 -1.82 22.58 -0.94
N ASN A 63 -2.81 23.41 -0.60
CA ASN A 63 -2.88 24.11 0.69
C ASN A 63 -3.36 23.22 1.85
N GLN A 64 -3.84 22.00 1.59
CA GLN A 64 -4.26 21.01 2.59
C GLN A 64 -3.12 20.07 2.99
N LEU A 65 -1.97 20.21 2.34
CA LEU A 65 -0.84 19.31 2.46
C LEU A 65 0.41 20.10 2.86
N GLU A 66 1.19 19.50 3.75
CA GLU A 66 2.53 19.96 4.09
C GLU A 66 3.57 18.93 3.67
N GLU A 67 4.76 19.41 3.34
CA GLU A 67 5.91 18.54 3.07
C GLU A 67 6.23 17.75 4.33
N TYR A 68 6.34 16.43 4.19
CA TYR A 68 6.60 15.54 5.31
C TYR A 68 8.08 15.14 5.36
N ARG A 69 8.54 14.41 4.34
CA ARG A 69 9.91 13.91 4.24
C ARG A 69 10.22 13.38 2.84
N LEU A 70 11.47 13.02 2.62
CA LEU A 70 11.87 12.19 1.48
C LEU A 70 11.67 10.70 1.80
N SER A 71 11.25 9.95 0.78
CA SER A 71 11.29 8.48 0.76
C SER A 71 12.73 7.97 0.66
N ASP A 72 12.92 6.66 0.87
CA ASP A 72 14.23 6.01 0.66
C ASP A 72 14.72 6.09 -0.81
N SER A 73 13.83 6.38 -1.75
CA SER A 73 14.15 6.61 -3.17
C SER A 73 14.11 8.09 -3.56
N ASN A 74 14.29 9.00 -2.60
CA ASN A 74 14.33 10.46 -2.77
C ASN A 74 13.07 11.11 -3.38
N MET A 75 11.92 10.41 -3.37
CA MET A 75 10.63 11.01 -3.70
C MET A 75 10.14 11.90 -2.56
N LYS A 76 9.58 13.06 -2.93
CA LYS A 76 9.00 14.04 -2.01
C LYS A 76 7.62 13.59 -1.53
N LEU A 77 7.47 13.45 -0.21
CA LEU A 77 6.24 12.96 0.41
C LEU A 77 5.54 14.08 1.18
N PHE A 78 4.22 14.02 1.20
CA PHE A 78 3.36 14.97 1.87
C PHE A 78 2.47 14.27 2.88
N LYS A 79 1.99 15.03 3.86
CA LYS A 79 0.93 14.62 4.80
C LYS A 79 -0.12 15.72 4.86
N ALA A 80 -1.30 15.39 5.36
CA ALA A 80 -2.33 16.40 5.57
C ALA A 80 -1.91 17.37 6.70
N ASN A 81 -2.28 18.64 6.58
CA ASN A 81 -2.05 19.62 7.65
C ASN A 81 -2.70 19.17 8.96
N ASP A 82 -2.08 19.54 10.08
CA ASP A 82 -2.60 19.32 11.43
C ASP A 82 -2.91 17.85 11.77
N THR A 83 -2.38 16.87 11.01
CA THR A 83 -2.55 15.45 11.36
C THR A 83 -1.55 15.00 12.41
N PRO A 84 -1.99 14.19 13.40
CA PRO A 84 -1.12 13.65 14.43
C PRO A 84 -0.07 12.72 13.84
N GLU A 85 1.01 12.52 14.60
CA GLU A 85 2.22 11.82 14.15
C GLU A 85 2.02 10.31 13.89
N ILE A 86 0.88 9.72 14.26
CA ILE A 86 0.71 8.26 14.35
C ILE A 86 -0.15 7.69 13.23
N PRO A 87 0.50 6.85 12.40
CA PRO A 87 1.12 7.39 11.22
C PRO A 87 0.05 8.01 10.30
N PRO A 88 0.24 9.27 9.86
CA PRO A 88 -0.68 9.90 8.94
C PRO A 88 -0.70 9.17 7.59
N TRP A 89 -1.76 9.39 6.81
CA TRP A 89 -1.74 9.05 5.40
C TRP A 89 -0.59 9.79 4.73
N ILE A 90 0.19 9.05 3.94
CA ILE A 90 1.31 9.59 3.19
C ILE A 90 0.88 9.78 1.75
N TYR A 91 1.13 10.97 1.23
CA TYR A 91 0.74 11.36 -0.11
C TYR A 91 1.97 11.58 -0.98
N LEU A 92 1.91 11.05 -2.19
CA LEU A 92 2.90 11.29 -3.23
C LEU A 92 2.20 11.94 -4.42
N LYS A 93 2.72 13.07 -4.88
CA LYS A 93 2.13 13.82 -5.99
C LYS A 93 2.22 13.02 -7.29
N GLU A 94 1.10 12.94 -8.01
CA GLU A 94 1.06 12.41 -9.38
C GLU A 94 1.08 13.59 -10.36
N GLU A 95 -0.05 14.29 -10.50
CA GLU A 95 -0.21 15.42 -11.41
C GLU A 95 -1.29 16.37 -10.86
N GLY A 96 -1.08 17.68 -10.98
CA GLY A 96 -2.02 18.69 -10.47
C GLY A 96 -2.32 18.51 -8.98
N GLU A 97 -3.60 18.39 -8.65
CA GLU A 97 -4.10 18.14 -7.29
C GLU A 97 -4.38 16.63 -7.03
N VAL A 98 -3.83 15.73 -7.84
CA VAL A 98 -3.97 14.27 -7.67
C VAL A 98 -2.75 13.70 -6.97
N TYR A 99 -3.01 12.89 -5.95
CA TYR A 99 -2.00 12.26 -5.12
C TYR A 99 -2.25 10.76 -4.99
N PHE A 100 -1.19 9.97 -5.06
CA PHE A 100 -1.18 8.59 -4.60
C PHE A 100 -1.19 8.56 -3.07
N ARG A 101 -2.10 7.79 -2.49
CA ARG A 101 -2.25 7.66 -1.04
C ARG A 101 -1.64 6.36 -0.55
N TYR A 102 -0.84 6.45 0.50
CA TYR A 102 -0.15 5.33 1.12
C TYR A 102 -0.36 5.34 2.64
N LYS A 103 -0.24 4.16 3.26
CA LYS A 103 -0.17 4.00 4.72
C LYS A 103 0.99 3.10 5.09
N PHE A 104 1.46 3.25 6.32
CA PHE A 104 2.37 2.27 6.89
C PHE A 104 1.65 0.92 7.03
N PRO A 105 2.30 -0.20 6.66
CA PRO A 105 1.74 -1.52 6.88
C PRO A 105 1.47 -1.72 8.37
N LYS A 106 0.32 -2.30 8.72
CA LYS A 106 0.00 -2.58 10.13
C LYS A 106 0.78 -3.80 10.58
N VAL A 107 1.65 -3.61 11.56
CA VAL A 107 2.40 -4.71 12.17
C VAL A 107 1.41 -5.66 12.87
N PRO A 108 1.36 -6.96 12.53
CA PRO A 108 0.31 -7.88 13.00
C PRO A 108 0.18 -8.02 14.52
N TRP A 109 1.23 -7.72 15.28
CA TRP A 109 1.30 -7.87 16.75
C TRP A 109 1.09 -6.56 17.53
N LYS A 110 0.80 -5.44 16.85
CA LYS A 110 0.33 -4.20 17.49
C LYS A 110 -1.15 -4.00 17.12
N LEU A 111 -2.01 -4.80 17.75
CA LEU A 111 -3.46 -4.59 17.82
C LEU A 111 -3.81 -3.98 19.18
#